data_AF-A0A1Q7QER7-F1
#
_entry.id   AF-A0A1Q7QER7-F1
#
_cell.length_a   1.000
_cell.length_b   1.000
_cell.length_c   1.000
_cell.angle_alpha   90.00
_cell.angle_beta   90.00
_cell.angle_gamma   90.00
#
_symmetry.space_group_name_H-M   'P 1'
#
loop_
_entity.id
_entity.type
_entity.pdbx_description
1 polymer ?
#
loop_
_entity_poly.entity_id
_entity_poly.type
_entity_poly.pdbx_seq_one_letter_code
_entity_poly.pdbx_strand_id
1 'polypeptide(L)'
;MGKKRAQVRQVRQQMRKVQPKAGPPTSAGQTRKQRERFVQAGGMLQGYSPDFVIRLGYISIGIAVACLLIIAAILVFVPSIYGWPVAIAASIAWVLPIALLASFIAPGFRLALKDRKAEARLVQGQLVGASSVSTSMGLGMLMLQTRGGAEQYLVPPARLKQVPGNQVNVVLTVTPNLRHVRSVGVMGQRMVGRVEPPVPPVMKRLQQLPVITPLALAIAAVIGDDAVALSPIPNTTVHAALAILTGTALAGAVYGVSFLLQRRMMKEVQALVPKG
;
A
#
# COMPACT_ATOMS: atom_id res chain seq x y z
N MET A 1 -57.43 -7.63 24.74
CA MET A 1 -56.47 -8.17 23.74
C MET A 1 -55.68 -7.04 23.05
N GLY A 2 -54.66 -6.44 23.69
CA GLY A 2 -53.97 -5.26 23.12
C GLY A 2 -52.43 -5.27 23.12
N LYS A 3 -51.77 -6.15 23.87
CA LYS A 3 -50.31 -6.05 24.10
C LYS A 3 -49.44 -6.80 23.08
N LYS A 4 -49.95 -7.82 22.38
CA LYS A 4 -49.16 -8.62 21.41
C LYS A 4 -48.93 -7.92 20.05
N ARG A 5 -49.82 -7.01 19.61
CA ARG A 5 -49.67 -6.33 18.30
C ARG A 5 -48.66 -5.18 18.30
N ALA A 6 -48.46 -4.49 19.44
CA ALA A 6 -47.51 -3.39 19.54
C ALA A 6 -46.05 -3.87 19.50
N GLN A 7 -45.77 -5.02 20.13
CA GLN A 7 -44.43 -5.59 20.17
C GLN A 7 -43.97 -6.09 18.79
N VAL A 8 -44.87 -6.67 17.98
CA VAL A 8 -44.55 -7.11 16.61
C VAL A 8 -44.33 -5.92 15.67
N ARG A 9 -45.00 -4.77 15.90
CA ARG A 9 -44.80 -3.55 15.10
C ARG A 9 -43.49 -2.84 15.44
N GLN A 10 -43.05 -2.87 16.71
CA GLN A 10 -41.74 -2.39 17.13
C GLN A 10 -40.59 -3.27 16.62
N VAL A 11 -40.75 -4.60 16.61
CA VAL A 11 -39.76 -5.53 16.03
C VAL A 11 -39.64 -5.34 14.51
N ARG A 12 -40.75 -5.10 13.80
CA ARG A 12 -40.71 -4.77 12.35
C ARG A 12 -40.10 -3.40 12.03
N GLN A 13 -40.13 -2.44 12.95
CA GLN A 13 -39.50 -1.13 12.74
C GLN A 13 -38.01 -1.11 13.10
N GLN A 14 -37.54 -1.96 14.02
CA GLN A 14 -36.10 -2.17 14.23
C GLN A 14 -35.43 -2.99 13.11
N MET A 15 -36.21 -3.71 12.29
CA MET A 15 -35.73 -4.32 11.04
C MET A 15 -35.61 -3.32 9.87
N ARG A 16 -35.94 -2.04 10.06
CA ARG A 16 -35.82 -1.04 8.99
C ARG A 16 -34.37 -0.57 8.88
N LYS A 17 -33.66 -1.16 7.90
CA LYS A 17 -32.35 -0.73 7.38
C LYS A 17 -31.16 -0.96 8.32
N VAL A 18 -30.85 -2.23 8.58
CA VAL A 18 -29.44 -2.63 8.53
C VAL A 18 -29.06 -2.70 7.06
N GLN A 19 -28.93 -1.53 6.42
CA GLN A 19 -28.13 -1.47 5.21
C GLN A 19 -26.75 -1.97 5.61
N PRO A 20 -26.14 -2.94 4.90
CA PRO A 20 -24.72 -3.21 5.09
C PRO A 20 -24.05 -1.85 4.94
N LYS A 21 -23.44 -1.37 6.02
CA LYS A 21 -22.71 -0.11 6.01
C LYS A 21 -21.69 -0.29 4.91
N ALA A 22 -21.95 0.35 3.76
CA ALA A 22 -21.12 0.23 2.59
C ALA A 22 -19.69 0.42 3.08
N GLY A 23 -18.85 -0.60 2.83
CA GLY A 23 -17.43 -0.51 3.15
C GLY A 23 -16.93 0.84 2.64
N PRO A 24 -16.11 1.56 3.41
CA PRO A 24 -15.71 2.91 3.06
C PRO A 24 -15.26 2.94 1.60
N PRO A 25 -15.81 3.84 0.77
CA PRO A 25 -15.54 3.86 -0.67
C PRO A 25 -14.04 4.00 -0.89
N THR A 26 -13.43 3.02 -1.56
CA THR A 26 -11.99 2.95 -1.85
C THR A 26 -11.52 3.96 -2.90
N SER A 27 -12.29 5.01 -3.19
CA SER A 27 -11.98 5.95 -4.29
C SER A 27 -12.43 7.40 -4.07
N ALA A 28 -12.95 7.76 -2.89
CA ALA A 28 -13.12 9.18 -2.54
C ALA A 28 -11.84 9.65 -1.82
N GLY A 29 -11.24 10.75 -2.28
CA GLY A 29 -9.96 11.25 -1.79
C GLY A 29 -9.83 11.12 -0.27
N GLN A 30 -8.87 10.29 0.17
CA GLN A 30 -8.66 10.05 1.60
C GLN A 30 -8.51 11.38 2.31
N THR A 31 -9.38 11.63 3.30
CA THR A 31 -9.30 12.81 4.16
C THR A 31 -7.90 12.90 4.77
N ARG A 32 -7.37 14.10 4.99
CA ARG A 32 -6.01 14.29 5.57
C ARG A 32 -5.78 13.42 6.81
N LYS A 33 -6.79 13.33 7.68
CA LYS A 33 -6.78 12.49 8.88
C LYS A 33 -6.71 10.99 8.59
N GLN A 34 -7.31 10.51 7.50
CA GLN A 34 -7.17 9.11 7.06
C GLN A 34 -5.77 8.83 6.51
N ARG A 35 -5.17 9.77 5.76
CA ARG A 35 -3.80 9.64 5.26
C ARG A 35 -2.79 9.59 6.39
N GLU A 36 -2.91 10.49 7.36
CA GLU A 36 -2.05 10.51 8.54
C GLU A 36 -2.16 9.20 9.34
N ARG A 37 -3.38 8.67 9.54
CA ARG A 37 -3.58 7.36 10.17
C ARG A 37 -2.98 6.21 9.38
N PHE A 38 -3.05 6.25 8.05
CA PHE A 38 -2.43 5.24 7.19
C PHE A 38 -0.91 5.25 7.33
N VAL A 39 -0.28 6.43 7.26
CA VAL A 39 1.17 6.58 7.45
C VAL A 39 1.59 6.16 8.87
N GLN A 40 0.83 6.56 9.89
CA GLN A 40 1.05 6.17 11.29
C GLN A 40 0.90 4.66 11.51
N ALA A 41 0.10 3.97 10.70
CA ALA A 41 -0.06 2.51 10.76
C ALA A 41 1.01 1.74 9.97
N GLY A 42 2.01 2.43 9.40
CA GLY A 42 3.11 1.82 8.63
C GLY A 42 2.92 1.91 7.11
N GLY A 43 1.88 2.62 6.66
CA GLY A 43 1.60 2.84 5.24
C GLY A 43 1.45 1.53 4.47
N MET A 44 2.16 1.42 3.34
CA MET A 44 2.11 0.24 2.48
C MET A 44 2.72 -1.01 3.11
N LEU A 45 3.51 -0.86 4.18
CA LEU A 45 4.18 -1.96 4.88
C LEU A 45 3.37 -2.47 6.08
N GLN A 46 2.16 -1.96 6.29
CA GLN A 46 1.24 -2.47 7.29
C GLN A 46 0.91 -3.95 7.03
N GLY A 47 0.93 -4.76 8.09
CA GLY A 47 0.63 -6.20 8.06
C GLY A 47 1.80 -7.11 7.71
N TYR A 48 2.90 -6.57 7.20
CA TYR A 48 4.10 -7.36 6.91
C TYR A 48 4.89 -7.68 8.19
N SER A 49 5.61 -8.80 8.17
CA SER A 49 6.44 -9.20 9.30
C SER A 49 7.53 -8.15 9.58
N PRO A 50 7.77 -7.79 10.85
CA PRO A 50 8.81 -6.82 11.21
C PRO A 50 10.19 -7.15 10.62
N ASP A 51 10.59 -8.42 10.61
CA ASP A 51 11.89 -8.84 10.08
C ASP A 51 12.04 -8.55 8.57
N PHE A 52 10.99 -8.81 7.80
CA PHE A 52 10.95 -8.49 6.37
C PHE A 52 11.06 -6.97 6.13
N VAL A 53 10.29 -6.19 6.89
CA VAL A 53 10.30 -4.73 6.78
C VAL A 53 11.67 -4.15 7.16
N ILE A 54 12.34 -4.72 8.16
CA ILE A 54 13.69 -4.32 8.56
C ILE A 54 14.71 -4.61 7.45
N ARG A 55 14.68 -5.81 6.86
CA ARG A 55 15.56 -6.17 5.73
C ARG A 55 15.34 -5.23 4.55
N LEU A 56 14.08 -4.96 4.21
CA LEU A 56 13.71 -4.02 3.15
C LEU A 56 14.19 -2.59 3.46
N GLY A 57 14.13 -2.18 4.72
CA GLY A 57 14.71 -0.93 5.20
C GLY A 57 16.21 -0.84 4.96
N TYR A 58 16.99 -1.88 5.31
CA TYR A 58 18.43 -1.89 5.04
C TYR A 58 18.76 -1.86 3.55
N ILE A 59 18.03 -2.60 2.72
CA ILE A 59 18.18 -2.55 1.26
C ILE A 59 17.91 -1.13 0.75
N SER A 60 16.84 -0.48 1.24
CA SER A 60 16.51 0.90 0.85
C SER A 60 17.57 1.92 1.26
N ILE A 61 18.22 1.74 2.42
CA ILE A 61 19.35 2.56 2.85
C ILE A 61 20.53 2.36 1.91
N GLY A 62 20.85 1.12 1.53
CA GLY A 62 21.90 0.82 0.56
C GLY A 62 21.67 1.49 -0.79
N ILE A 63 20.43 1.46 -1.30
CA ILE A 63 20.06 2.15 -2.54
C ILE A 63 20.20 3.67 -2.38
N ALA A 64 19.74 4.24 -1.26
CA ALA A 64 19.87 5.68 -1.01
C ALA A 64 21.34 6.12 -0.97
N VAL A 65 22.22 5.32 -0.36
CA VAL A 65 23.67 5.57 -0.37
C VAL A 65 24.22 5.50 -1.79
N ALA A 66 23.83 4.50 -2.59
CA ALA A 66 24.24 4.42 -3.99
C ALA A 66 23.80 5.66 -4.79
N CYS A 67 22.56 6.14 -4.62
CA CYS A 67 22.09 7.38 -5.24
C CYS A 67 22.94 8.59 -4.82
N LEU A 68 23.32 8.70 -3.55
CA LEU A 68 24.20 9.78 -3.07
C LEU A 68 25.60 9.72 -3.68
N LEU A 69 26.16 8.51 -3.84
CA LEU A 69 27.45 8.33 -4.52
C LEU A 69 27.38 8.74 -6.00
N ILE A 70 26.26 8.46 -6.67
CA ILE A 70 26.04 8.88 -8.06
C ILE A 70 25.92 10.41 -8.14
N ILE A 71 25.17 11.04 -7.23
CA ILE A 71 25.11 12.52 -7.14
C ILE A 71 26.51 13.09 -6.96
N ALA A 72 27.30 12.53 -6.04
CA ALA A 72 28.68 12.99 -5.82
C ALA A 72 29.54 12.82 -7.08
N ALA A 73 29.43 11.69 -7.79
CA ALA A 73 30.13 11.47 -9.04
C ALA A 73 29.70 12.48 -10.13
N ILE A 74 28.41 12.74 -10.27
CA ILE A 74 27.87 13.74 -11.21
C ILE A 74 28.48 15.11 -10.92
N LEU A 75 28.48 15.54 -9.65
CA LEU A 75 29.01 16.85 -9.25
C LEU A 75 30.54 16.96 -9.38
N VAL A 76 31.28 15.86 -9.42
CA VAL A 76 32.73 15.87 -9.63
C VAL A 76 33.08 15.84 -11.12
N PHE A 77 32.44 14.99 -11.91
CA PHE A 77 32.83 14.74 -13.30
C PHE A 77 32.10 15.62 -14.31
N VAL A 78 30.79 15.85 -14.16
CA VAL A 78 29.96 16.55 -15.16
C VAL A 78 30.31 18.04 -15.31
N PRO A 79 30.64 18.81 -14.24
CA PRO A 79 30.95 20.23 -14.40
C PRO A 79 32.16 20.50 -15.30
N SER A 80 33.13 19.58 -15.33
CA SER A 80 34.35 19.72 -16.13
C SER A 80 34.09 19.63 -17.64
N ILE A 81 33.00 18.98 -18.06
CA ILE A 81 32.68 18.71 -19.47
C ILE A 81 31.47 19.54 -19.93
N TYR A 82 30.40 19.57 -19.11
CA TYR A 82 29.10 20.14 -19.50
C TYR A 82 28.69 21.36 -18.64
N GLY A 83 29.51 21.75 -17.67
CA GLY A 83 29.28 22.89 -16.79
C GLY A 83 28.34 22.61 -15.62
N TRP A 84 28.38 23.53 -14.64
CA TRP A 84 27.62 23.44 -13.39
C TRP A 84 26.09 23.32 -13.54
N PRO A 85 25.42 24.06 -14.45
CA PRO A 85 23.96 23.99 -14.57
C PRO A 85 23.44 22.58 -14.88
N VAL A 86 24.14 21.85 -15.75
CA VAL A 86 23.78 20.48 -16.15
C VAL A 86 24.04 19.50 -15.00
N ALA A 87 25.17 19.65 -14.30
CA ALA A 87 25.50 18.81 -13.16
C ALA A 87 24.47 18.95 -12.01
N ILE A 88 23.96 20.17 -11.77
CA ILE A 88 22.92 20.42 -10.76
C ILE A 88 21.60 19.78 -11.19
N ALA A 89 21.18 19.96 -12.44
CA ALA A 89 19.95 19.36 -12.96
C ALA A 89 19.95 17.82 -12.82
N ALA A 90 21.03 17.17 -13.28
CA ALA A 90 21.21 15.73 -13.14
C ALA A 90 21.24 15.26 -11.68
N SER A 91 21.91 16.02 -10.80
CA SER A 91 21.92 15.70 -9.37
C SER A 91 20.54 15.72 -8.73
N ILE A 92 19.68 16.66 -9.14
CA ILE A 92 18.30 16.79 -8.62
C ILE A 92 17.45 15.57 -9.03
N ALA A 93 17.63 15.03 -10.24
CA ALA A 93 16.90 13.85 -10.69
C ALA A 93 17.13 12.63 -9.76
N TRP A 94 18.35 12.47 -9.25
CA TRP A 94 18.73 11.40 -8.32
C TRP A 94 18.22 11.59 -6.88
N VAL A 95 17.74 12.78 -6.52
CA VAL A 95 17.05 13.01 -5.22
C VAL A 95 15.67 12.36 -5.21
N LEU A 96 15.00 12.26 -6.36
CA LEU A 96 13.65 11.72 -6.48
C LEU A 96 13.54 10.25 -6.00
N PRO A 97 14.39 9.30 -6.46
CA PRO A 97 14.41 7.94 -5.91
C PRO A 97 14.57 7.89 -4.39
N ILE A 98 15.45 8.73 -3.82
CA ILE A 98 15.69 8.81 -2.37
C ILE A 98 14.40 9.26 -1.65
N ALA A 99 13.77 10.32 -2.14
CA ALA A 99 12.55 10.87 -1.56
C ALA A 99 11.39 9.86 -1.59
N LEU A 100 11.24 9.09 -2.68
CA LEU A 100 10.23 8.05 -2.79
C LEU A 100 10.51 6.91 -1.81
N LEU A 101 11.73 6.38 -1.77
CA LEU A 101 12.11 5.31 -0.83
C LEU A 101 11.86 5.74 0.62
N ALA A 102 12.27 6.96 0.98
CA ALA A 102 12.03 7.50 2.32
C ALA A 102 10.52 7.60 2.63
N SER A 103 9.71 8.05 1.68
CA SER A 103 8.27 8.23 1.87
C SER A 103 7.52 6.90 2.03
N PHE A 104 7.88 5.88 1.25
CA PHE A 104 7.19 4.58 1.27
C PHE A 104 7.70 3.64 2.37
N ILE A 105 8.99 3.66 2.68
CA ILE A 105 9.63 2.65 3.52
C ILE A 105 9.90 3.15 4.94
N ALA A 106 10.30 4.41 5.12
CA ALA A 106 10.71 4.91 6.43
C ALA A 106 9.61 4.83 7.52
N PRO A 107 8.31 5.10 7.22
CA PRO A 107 7.25 4.94 8.22
C PRO A 107 7.14 3.50 8.72
N GLY A 108 7.13 2.52 7.81
CA GLY A 108 7.08 1.11 8.15
C GLY A 108 8.33 0.63 8.88
N PHE A 109 9.51 1.05 8.44
CA PHE A 109 10.79 0.69 9.06
C PHE A 109 10.89 1.16 10.51
N ARG A 110 10.50 2.41 10.79
CA ARG A 110 10.48 2.95 12.17
C ARG A 110 9.55 2.16 13.08
N LEU A 111 8.38 1.75 12.58
CA LEU A 111 7.43 0.93 13.35
C LEU A 111 7.92 -0.52 13.53
N ALA A 112 8.60 -1.08 12.52
CA ALA A 112 9.19 -2.41 12.61
C ALA A 112 10.24 -2.51 13.71
N LEU A 113 11.10 -1.49 13.83
CA LEU A 113 12.11 -1.39 14.89
C LEU A 113 11.47 -1.33 16.29
N LYS A 114 10.32 -0.64 16.43
CA LYS A 114 9.55 -0.61 17.67
C LYS A 114 8.91 -1.97 17.97
N ASP A 115 8.33 -2.62 16.97
CA ASP A 115 7.68 -3.93 17.10
C ASP A 115 8.64 -5.05 17.47
N ARG A 116 9.94 -4.93 17.14
CA ARG A 116 10.96 -5.91 17.55
C ARG A 116 11.14 -5.96 19.08
N LYS A 117 10.91 -4.83 19.76
CA LYS A 117 11.07 -4.70 21.22
C LYS A 117 9.75 -4.86 21.97
N ALA A 118 8.62 -4.87 21.26
CA ALA A 118 7.30 -4.88 21.86
C ALA A 118 6.73 -6.30 21.96
N GLU A 119 5.99 -6.56 23.03
CA GLU A 119 5.25 -7.79 23.20
C GLU A 119 4.06 -7.87 22.24
N ALA A 120 3.74 -9.10 21.81
CA ALA A 120 2.63 -9.31 20.89
C ALA A 120 1.30 -9.18 21.63
N ARG A 121 0.36 -8.45 21.03
CA ARG A 121 -0.99 -8.24 21.55
C ARG A 121 -1.89 -9.39 21.12
N LEU A 122 -2.64 -9.94 22.06
CA LEU A 122 -3.71 -10.89 21.78
C LEU A 122 -5.01 -10.14 21.51
N VAL A 123 -5.61 -10.41 20.35
CA VAL A 123 -6.89 -9.83 19.92
C VAL A 123 -7.87 -10.97 19.73
N GLN A 124 -8.97 -10.92 20.47
CA GLN A 124 -10.02 -11.95 20.41
C GLN A 124 -11.30 -11.32 19.88
N GLY A 125 -11.96 -11.98 18.94
CA GLY A 125 -13.21 -11.50 18.37
C GLY A 125 -13.91 -12.54 17.50
N GLN A 126 -15.16 -12.25 17.16
CA GLN A 126 -15.95 -13.07 16.25
C GLN A 126 -15.54 -12.76 14.80
N LEU A 127 -15.33 -13.79 13.99
CA LEU A 127 -15.08 -13.64 12.56
C LEU A 127 -16.32 -13.06 11.86
N VAL A 128 -16.18 -11.87 11.28
CA VAL A 128 -17.22 -11.23 10.45
C VAL A 128 -17.00 -11.52 8.97
N GLY A 129 -15.73 -11.55 8.56
CA GLY A 129 -15.37 -11.83 7.18
C GLY A 129 -13.89 -12.07 7.03
N ALA A 130 -13.53 -12.80 5.99
CA ALA A 130 -12.16 -12.93 5.55
C ALA A 130 -12.12 -12.73 4.04
N SER A 131 -11.00 -12.30 3.49
CA SER A 131 -10.77 -12.11 2.04
C SER A 131 -9.33 -12.50 1.71
N SER A 132 -9.13 -13.21 0.59
CA SER A 132 -7.80 -13.48 0.04
C SER A 132 -7.18 -12.23 -0.60
N VAL A 133 -7.98 -11.18 -0.82
CA VAL A 133 -7.56 -9.90 -1.37
C VAL A 133 -7.56 -8.85 -0.27
N SER A 134 -6.45 -8.13 -0.14
CA SER A 134 -6.36 -6.93 0.67
C SER A 134 -5.78 -5.73 -0.09
N THR A 135 -5.69 -4.60 0.60
CA THR A 135 -5.04 -3.37 0.12
C THR A 135 -3.52 -3.49 0.08
N SER A 136 -2.93 -4.46 0.79
CA SER A 136 -1.49 -4.72 0.79
C SER A 136 -1.18 -5.93 -0.09
N MET A 137 -0.15 -5.78 -0.94
CA MET A 137 0.24 -6.82 -1.89
C MET A 137 0.56 -8.14 -1.17
N GLY A 138 0.01 -9.25 -1.66
CA GLY A 138 0.30 -10.58 -1.12
C GLY A 138 -0.26 -10.87 0.29
N LEU A 139 -1.01 -9.94 0.89
CA LEU A 139 -1.73 -10.17 2.14
C LEU A 139 -3.23 -10.33 1.88
N GLY A 140 -3.85 -11.21 2.65
CA GLY A 140 -5.30 -11.28 2.79
C GLY A 140 -5.81 -10.33 3.88
N MET A 141 -7.12 -10.32 4.08
CA MET A 141 -7.80 -9.47 5.03
C MET A 141 -8.68 -10.31 5.95
N LEU A 142 -8.67 -9.99 7.24
CA LEU A 142 -9.51 -10.58 8.26
C LEU A 142 -10.27 -9.46 8.98
N MET A 143 -11.59 -9.59 9.05
CA MET A 143 -12.47 -8.67 9.77
C MET A 143 -13.02 -9.39 11.00
N LEU A 144 -12.76 -8.81 12.17
CA LEU A 144 -13.17 -9.34 13.46
C LEU A 144 -14.07 -8.35 14.16
N GLN A 145 -15.17 -8.83 14.73
CA GLN A 145 -15.97 -8.10 15.69
C GLN A 145 -15.36 -8.34 17.08
N THR A 146 -14.64 -7.35 17.58
CA THR A 146 -14.11 -7.35 18.96
C THR A 146 -15.06 -6.60 19.89
N ARG A 147 -14.80 -6.65 21.20
CA ARG A 147 -15.53 -5.82 22.19
C ARG A 147 -15.39 -4.31 21.92
N GLY A 148 -14.30 -3.89 21.28
CA GLY A 148 -14.05 -2.50 20.89
C GLY A 148 -14.65 -2.09 19.53
N GLY A 149 -15.34 -3.00 18.85
CA GLY A 149 -15.92 -2.78 17.52
C GLY A 149 -15.30 -3.66 16.42
N ALA A 150 -15.65 -3.35 15.18
CA ALA A 150 -15.14 -4.06 14.00
C ALA A 150 -13.70 -3.63 13.69
N GLU A 151 -12.77 -4.57 13.79
CA GLU A 151 -11.35 -4.38 13.49
C GLU A 151 -10.95 -5.17 12.25
N GLN A 152 -10.07 -4.58 11.44
CA GLN A 152 -9.55 -5.19 10.22
C GLN A 152 -8.05 -5.43 10.35
N TYR A 153 -7.63 -6.66 10.05
CA TYR A 153 -6.25 -7.12 10.09
C TYR A 153 -5.81 -7.62 8.72
N LEU A 154 -4.55 -7.36 8.39
CA LEU A 154 -3.92 -7.88 7.17
C LEU A 154 -3.15 -9.15 7.54
N VAL A 155 -3.44 -10.24 6.83
CA VAL A 155 -3.04 -11.58 7.26
C VAL A 155 -2.32 -12.31 6.13
N PRO A 156 -1.18 -12.97 6.41
CA PRO A 156 -0.52 -13.80 5.41
C PRO A 156 -1.43 -14.92 4.86
N PRO A 157 -1.36 -15.25 3.57
CA PRO A 157 -2.23 -16.27 2.95
C PRO A 157 -2.15 -17.63 3.65
N ALA A 158 -0.96 -18.03 4.11
CA ALA A 158 -0.74 -19.27 4.85
C ALA A 158 -1.56 -19.35 6.16
N ARG A 159 -1.80 -18.20 6.80
CA ARG A 159 -2.59 -18.09 8.03
C ARG A 159 -4.08 -17.93 7.73
N LEU A 160 -4.43 -17.31 6.60
CA LEU A 160 -5.81 -17.16 6.15
C LEU A 160 -6.48 -18.51 5.85
N LYS A 161 -5.72 -19.49 5.32
CA LYS A 161 -6.19 -20.87 5.09
C LYS A 161 -6.66 -21.58 6.35
N GLN A 162 -6.18 -21.15 7.52
CA GLN A 162 -6.54 -21.73 8.82
C GLN A 162 -7.89 -21.22 9.33
N VAL A 163 -8.42 -20.16 8.71
CA VAL A 163 -9.66 -19.50 9.10
C VAL A 163 -10.86 -20.21 8.44
N PRO A 164 -11.83 -20.71 9.21
CA PRO A 164 -13.04 -21.32 8.66
C PRO A 164 -13.92 -20.29 7.97
N GLY A 165 -14.76 -20.72 7.02
CA GLY A 165 -15.73 -19.86 6.35
C GLY A 165 -16.96 -19.48 7.20
N ASN A 166 -17.05 -19.98 8.43
CA ASN A 166 -18.18 -19.77 9.33
C ASN A 166 -17.90 -18.67 10.37
N GLN A 167 -18.94 -18.12 11.00
CA GLN A 167 -18.81 -17.16 12.11
C GLN A 167 -18.25 -17.87 13.35
N VAL A 168 -16.92 -17.86 13.50
CA VAL A 168 -16.21 -18.51 14.61
C VAL A 168 -15.42 -17.48 15.39
N ASN A 169 -15.24 -17.70 16.69
CA ASN A 169 -14.35 -16.87 17.49
C ASN A 169 -12.89 -17.16 17.12
N VAL A 170 -12.13 -16.11 16.86
CA VAL A 170 -10.74 -16.19 16.44
C VAL A 170 -9.89 -15.37 17.41
N VAL A 171 -8.74 -15.92 17.77
CA VAL A 171 -7.69 -15.27 18.55
C VAL A 171 -6.52 -14.99 17.63
N LEU A 172 -6.16 -13.73 17.47
CA LEU A 172 -4.99 -13.30 16.72
C LEU A 172 -3.89 -12.88 17.69
N THR A 173 -2.66 -13.29 17.40
CA THR A 173 -1.47 -12.71 18.02
C THR A 173 -0.87 -11.71 17.05
N VAL A 174 -0.89 -10.42 17.41
CA VAL A 174 -0.60 -9.32 16.50
C VAL A 174 0.51 -8.42 17.06
N THR A 175 1.39 -7.91 16.21
CA THR A 175 2.34 -6.87 16.63
C THR A 175 1.62 -5.52 16.83
N PRO A 176 2.00 -4.73 17.84
CA PRO A 176 1.23 -3.54 18.23
C PRO A 176 1.24 -2.42 17.17
N ASN A 177 2.36 -2.20 16.47
CA ASN A 177 2.50 -1.08 15.54
C ASN A 177 2.16 -1.46 14.09
N LEU A 178 2.87 -2.41 13.50
CA LEU A 178 2.64 -2.84 12.10
C LEU A 178 1.37 -3.66 11.92
N ARG A 179 0.72 -4.06 13.03
CA ARG A 179 -0.46 -4.93 13.04
C ARG A 179 -0.23 -6.24 12.28
N HIS A 180 1.01 -6.75 12.34
CA HIS A 180 1.36 -8.02 11.71
C HIS A 180 0.78 -9.18 12.50
N VAL A 181 0.01 -10.04 11.84
CA VAL A 181 -0.56 -11.24 12.45
C VAL A 181 0.46 -12.37 12.47
N ARG A 182 1.03 -12.65 13.66
CA ARG A 182 2.00 -13.73 13.90
C ARG A 182 1.33 -15.10 13.88
N SER A 183 0.19 -15.22 14.55
CA SER A 183 -0.57 -16.48 14.64
C SER A 183 -2.08 -16.22 14.65
N VAL A 184 -2.82 -17.22 14.15
CA VAL A 184 -4.28 -17.25 14.10
C VAL A 184 -4.72 -18.53 14.80
N GLY A 185 -5.38 -18.39 15.94
CA GLY A 185 -6.03 -19.48 16.67
C GLY A 185 -7.53 -19.42 16.43
N VAL A 186 -8.15 -20.55 16.09
CA VAL A 186 -9.61 -20.65 15.93
C VAL A 186 -10.17 -21.32 17.18
N MET A 187 -11.05 -20.62 17.88
CA MET A 187 -11.75 -21.12 19.07
C MET A 187 -13.09 -21.70 18.63
N GLY A 188 -13.13 -23.03 18.44
CA GLY A 188 -14.34 -23.76 18.04
C GLY A 188 -14.07 -24.88 17.03
N GLN A 189 -15.12 -25.62 16.67
CA GLN A 189 -15.03 -26.69 15.67
C GLN A 189 -14.77 -26.10 14.27
N ARG A 190 -13.72 -26.57 13.59
CA ARG A 190 -13.38 -26.22 12.21
C ARG A 190 -14.30 -26.97 11.24
N MET A 191 -15.56 -26.57 11.16
CA MET A 191 -16.55 -27.39 10.46
C MET A 191 -16.43 -27.33 8.93
N VAL A 192 -15.87 -26.27 8.32
CA VAL A 192 -15.78 -26.16 6.86
C VAL A 192 -14.55 -25.34 6.44
N GLY A 193 -13.72 -25.92 5.57
CA GLY A 193 -12.64 -25.21 4.89
C GLY A 193 -13.20 -24.14 3.98
N ARG A 194 -12.66 -22.92 4.07
CA ARG A 194 -13.14 -21.82 3.25
C ARG A 194 -12.78 -22.05 1.77
N VAL A 195 -13.77 -22.10 0.90
CA VAL A 195 -13.55 -22.02 -0.55
C VAL A 195 -13.16 -20.58 -0.88
N GLU A 196 -11.91 -20.38 -1.29
CA GLU A 196 -11.46 -19.06 -1.74
C GLU A 196 -12.10 -18.76 -3.11
N PRO A 197 -12.84 -17.66 -3.27
CA PRO A 197 -13.28 -17.24 -4.59
C PRO A 197 -12.04 -16.95 -5.45
N PRO A 198 -12.01 -17.39 -6.72
CA PRO A 198 -10.87 -17.16 -7.60
C PRO A 198 -10.64 -15.66 -7.74
N VAL A 199 -9.45 -15.19 -7.36
CA VAL A 199 -9.09 -13.78 -7.48
C VAL A 199 -8.88 -13.44 -8.95
N PRO A 200 -9.66 -12.51 -9.54
CA PRO A 200 -9.47 -12.10 -10.92
C PRO A 200 -8.04 -11.60 -11.16
N PRO A 201 -7.40 -11.94 -12.28
CA PRO A 201 -6.03 -11.50 -12.59
C PRO A 201 -5.90 -9.98 -12.62
N VAL A 202 -6.99 -9.26 -12.96
CA VAL A 202 -7.05 -7.79 -12.95
C VAL A 202 -6.82 -7.22 -11.54
N MET A 203 -7.32 -7.88 -10.49
CA MET A 203 -7.11 -7.42 -9.12
C MET A 203 -5.65 -7.57 -8.68
N LYS A 204 -4.98 -8.66 -9.09
CA LYS A 204 -3.55 -8.86 -8.83
C LYS A 204 -2.70 -7.76 -9.47
N ARG A 205 -2.99 -7.42 -10.73
CA ARG A 205 -2.31 -6.31 -11.44
C ARG A 205 -2.59 -4.95 -10.77
N LEU A 206 -3.83 -4.71 -10.32
CA LEU A 206 -4.21 -3.45 -9.68
C LEU A 206 -3.50 -3.24 -8.33
N GLN A 207 -3.24 -4.32 -7.60
CA GLN A 207 -2.44 -4.29 -6.36
C GLN A 207 -0.96 -3.94 -6.60
N GLN A 208 -0.45 -4.12 -7.81
CA GLN A 208 0.95 -3.84 -8.16
C GLN A 208 1.19 -2.39 -8.57
N LEU A 209 0.18 -1.69 -9.10
CA LEU A 209 0.30 -0.30 -9.56
C LEU A 209 0.88 0.65 -8.50
N PRO A 210 0.47 0.62 -7.21
CA PRO A 210 1.02 1.52 -6.20
C PRO A 210 2.53 1.37 -5.95
N VAL A 211 3.15 0.26 -6.37
CA VAL A 211 4.59 0.00 -6.26
C VAL A 211 5.30 0.25 -7.60
N ILE A 212 4.72 -0.23 -8.70
CA ILE A 212 5.31 -0.13 -10.03
C ILE A 212 5.33 1.33 -10.50
N THR A 213 4.26 2.10 -10.26
CA THR A 213 4.15 3.46 -10.78
C THR A 213 5.22 4.40 -10.22
N PRO A 214 5.47 4.48 -8.89
CA PRO A 214 6.55 5.33 -8.37
C PRO A 214 7.94 4.87 -8.84
N LEU A 215 8.16 3.56 -8.96
CA LEU A 215 9.43 3.01 -9.45
C LEU A 215 9.67 3.38 -10.92
N ALA A 216 8.69 3.15 -11.78
CA ALA A 216 8.75 3.49 -13.19
C ALA A 216 8.91 4.99 -13.41
N LEU A 217 8.25 5.82 -12.60
CA LEU A 217 8.38 7.27 -12.63
C LEU A 217 9.81 7.70 -12.27
N ALA A 218 10.38 7.14 -11.20
CA ALA A 218 11.74 7.44 -10.78
C ALA A 218 12.76 7.05 -11.87
N ILE A 219 12.61 5.86 -12.45
CA ILE A 219 13.49 5.37 -13.52
C ILE A 219 13.36 6.24 -14.76
N ALA A 220 12.15 6.59 -15.18
CA ALA A 220 11.92 7.42 -16.36
C ALA A 220 12.45 8.85 -16.19
N ALA A 221 12.31 9.42 -14.99
CA ALA A 221 12.88 10.74 -14.67
C ALA A 221 14.41 10.72 -14.76
N VAL A 222 15.06 9.74 -14.13
CA VAL A 222 16.52 9.60 -14.12
C VAL A 222 17.07 9.32 -15.51
N ILE A 223 16.52 8.34 -16.24
CA ILE A 223 16.98 8.02 -17.59
C ILE A 223 16.76 9.19 -18.54
N GLY A 224 15.61 9.88 -18.44
CA GLY A 224 15.28 11.01 -19.30
C GLY A 224 16.18 12.22 -19.08
N ASP A 225 16.58 12.47 -17.84
CA ASP A 225 17.51 13.54 -17.49
C ASP A 225 18.95 13.17 -17.86
N ASP A 226 19.45 12.01 -17.41
CA ASP A 226 20.81 11.55 -17.67
C ASP A 226 21.11 11.39 -19.17
N ALA A 227 20.15 10.90 -19.97
CA ALA A 227 20.33 10.76 -21.42
C ALA A 227 20.53 12.12 -22.11
N VAL A 228 19.86 13.17 -21.63
CA VAL A 228 20.04 14.52 -22.17
C VAL A 228 21.26 15.18 -21.56
N ALA A 229 21.53 15.00 -20.27
CA ALA A 229 22.71 15.54 -19.59
C ALA A 229 24.03 15.07 -20.25
N LEU A 230 24.06 13.84 -20.77
CA LEU A 230 25.23 13.29 -21.49
C LEU A 230 25.27 13.65 -22.98
N SER A 231 24.22 14.27 -23.52
CA SER A 231 24.18 14.68 -24.92
C SER A 231 25.05 15.91 -25.18
N PRO A 232 25.72 16.00 -26.35
CA PRO A 232 26.57 17.13 -26.68
C PRO A 232 25.73 18.35 -27.08
N ILE A 233 25.34 19.18 -26.11
CA ILE A 233 24.60 20.43 -26.31
C ILE A 233 25.50 21.61 -25.90
N PRO A 234 25.80 22.56 -26.80
CA PRO A 234 26.82 23.59 -26.53
C PRO A 234 26.37 24.71 -25.57
N ASN A 235 25.06 24.93 -25.41
CA ASN A 235 24.54 25.97 -24.53
C ASN A 235 24.07 25.36 -23.20
N THR A 236 24.83 25.61 -22.12
CA THR A 236 24.66 24.97 -20.80
C THR A 236 23.32 25.27 -20.12
N THR A 237 22.73 26.45 -20.33
CA THR A 237 21.42 26.79 -19.73
C THR A 237 20.27 26.13 -20.49
N VAL A 238 20.35 26.11 -21.82
CA VAL A 238 19.40 25.40 -22.67
C VAL A 238 19.52 23.89 -22.47
N HIS A 239 20.73 23.38 -22.30
CA HIS A 239 21.02 21.98 -22.01
C HIS A 239 20.39 21.53 -20.69
N ALA A 240 20.60 22.30 -19.61
CA ALA A 240 19.97 22.02 -18.33
C ALA A 240 18.43 22.09 -18.39
N ALA A 241 17.88 23.08 -19.10
CA ALA A 241 16.44 23.19 -19.29
C ALA A 241 15.87 22.00 -20.07
N LEU A 242 16.55 21.55 -21.12
CA LEU A 242 16.15 20.39 -21.90
C LEU A 242 16.19 19.10 -21.07
N ALA A 243 17.21 18.91 -20.24
CA ALA A 243 17.32 17.73 -19.37
C ALA A 243 16.16 17.64 -18.36
N ILE A 244 15.85 18.76 -17.71
CA ILE A 244 14.71 18.84 -16.79
C ILE A 244 13.40 18.60 -17.55
N LEU A 245 13.22 19.20 -18.73
CA LEU A 245 12.01 19.05 -19.52
C LEU A 245 11.81 17.61 -20.02
N THR A 246 12.86 16.92 -20.47
CA THR A 246 12.74 15.53 -20.91
C THR A 246 12.48 14.58 -19.75
N GLY A 247 13.20 14.73 -18.63
CA GLY A 247 12.98 13.95 -17.42
C GLY A 247 11.55 14.12 -16.87
N THR A 248 11.07 15.36 -16.79
CA THR A 248 9.71 15.67 -16.32
C THR A 248 8.62 15.21 -17.30
N ALA A 249 8.83 15.36 -18.60
CA ALA A 249 7.89 14.90 -19.62
C ALA A 249 7.74 13.37 -19.61
N LEU A 250 8.85 12.63 -19.50
CA LEU A 250 8.82 11.16 -19.41
C LEU A 250 8.16 10.68 -18.12
N ALA A 251 8.49 11.30 -16.97
CA ALA A 251 7.82 11.01 -15.70
C ALA A 251 6.31 11.29 -15.77
N GLY A 252 5.92 12.41 -16.39
CA GLY A 252 4.53 12.79 -16.63
C GLY A 252 3.80 11.80 -17.53
N ALA A 253 4.45 11.32 -18.59
CA ALA A 253 3.92 10.29 -19.49
C ALA A 253 3.68 8.97 -18.76
N VAL A 254 4.65 8.52 -17.94
CA VAL A 254 4.51 7.30 -17.12
C VAL A 254 3.35 7.42 -16.14
N TYR A 255 3.22 8.58 -15.48
CA TYR A 255 2.10 8.85 -14.58
C TYR A 255 0.76 8.83 -15.34
N GLY A 256 0.68 9.49 -16.50
CA GLY A 256 -0.51 9.53 -17.34
C GLY A 256 -0.96 8.15 -17.82
N VAL A 257 -0.03 7.34 -18.33
CA VAL A 257 -0.30 5.95 -18.75
C VAL A 257 -0.78 5.12 -17.56
N SER A 258 -0.11 5.23 -16.41
CA SER A 258 -0.49 4.50 -15.19
C SER A 258 -1.89 4.89 -14.71
N PHE A 259 -2.24 6.17 -14.78
CA PHE A 259 -3.58 6.67 -14.41
C PHE A 259 -4.67 6.13 -15.34
N LEU A 260 -4.43 6.11 -16.66
CA LEU A 260 -5.37 5.56 -17.63
C LEU A 260 -5.55 4.05 -17.46
N LEU A 261 -4.47 3.31 -17.22
CA LEU A 261 -4.51 1.88 -16.92
C LEU A 261 -5.29 1.61 -15.64
N GLN A 262 -5.02 2.36 -14.57
CA GLN A 262 -5.76 2.24 -13.31
C GLN A 262 -7.26 2.48 -13.52
N ARG A 263 -7.62 3.51 -14.28
CA ARG A 263 -9.02 3.83 -14.59
C ARG A 263 -9.70 2.72 -15.38
N ARG A 264 -9.01 2.13 -16.38
CA ARG A 264 -9.52 1.01 -17.17
C ARG A 264 -9.73 -0.23 -16.31
N MET A 265 -8.74 -0.60 -15.51
CA MET A 265 -8.80 -1.78 -14.65
C MET A 265 -9.85 -1.65 -13.56
N MET A 266 -10.08 -0.46 -13.00
CA MET A 266 -11.17 -0.22 -12.07
C MET A 266 -12.55 -0.43 -12.70
N LYS A 267 -12.74 -0.05 -13.98
CA LYS A 267 -13.98 -0.36 -14.72
C LYS A 267 -14.17 -1.86 -14.91
N GLU A 268 -13.10 -2.59 -15.25
CA GLU A 268 -13.13 -4.05 -15.38
C GLU A 268 -13.49 -4.72 -14.04
N VAL A 269 -12.93 -4.26 -12.92
CA VAL A 269 -13.29 -4.77 -11.59
C VAL A 269 -14.74 -4.48 -11.22
N GLN A 270 -15.23 -3.27 -11.50
CA GLN A 270 -16.63 -2.90 -11.23
C GLN A 270 -17.62 -3.73 -12.04
N ALA A 271 -17.26 -4.13 -13.27
CA ALA A 271 -18.08 -4.99 -14.11
C ALA A 271 -18.19 -6.43 -13.58
N LEU A 272 -17.22 -6.88 -12.79
CA LEU A 272 -17.19 -8.21 -12.18
C LEU A 272 -17.96 -8.31 -10.85
N VAL A 273 -18.34 -7.17 -10.26
CA VAL A 273 -19.18 -7.15 -9.06
C VAL A 273 -20.63 -7.47 -9.47
N PRO A 274 -21.28 -8.50 -8.89
CA PRO A 274 -22.68 -8.75 -9.17
C PRO A 274 -23.50 -7.50 -8.82
N LYS A 275 -24.20 -6.95 -9.82
CA LYS A 275 -25.20 -5.90 -9.59
C LYS A 275 -26.38 -6.58 -8.88
N GLY A 276 -26.47 -6.34 -7.58
CA GLY A 276 -27.63 -6.72 -6.77
C GLY A 276 -28.88 -5.95 -7.18
#